data_AF-A0A2H3D404-F1
#
_entry.id   AF-A0A2H3D404-F1
#
_cell.length_a   1.000
_cell.length_b   1.000
_cell.length_c   1.000
_cell.angle_alpha   90.00
_cell.angle_beta   90.00
_cell.angle_gamma   90.00
#
_symmetry.space_group_name_H-M   'P 1'
#
loop_
_entity.id
_entity.type
_entity.pdbx_description
1 polymer ?
#
loop_
_entity_poly.entity_id
_entity_poly.type
_entity_poly.pdbx_seq_one_letter_code
_entity_poly.pdbx_strand_id
1 'polypeptide(L)'
;GRYAAVSIGISFGGGQTHPQNLHNNCTNTQVLDILLNCILFTCLATFSSLVFATWAPNLFHYYAMYLCDLLLHDISLVMNWTSCIFAAVMLNFGPQTCTFHHTDSANLPFGWCTITALGRFDPQFSGHLVLWDLKPVLDFPPRSTILIPLAILRHSNTTISRSERHYSFMQYTMGGLF
;
A
#
# COMPACT_ATOMS: atom_id res chain seq x y z
N GLY A 1 -13.01 -5.68 3.38
CA GLY A 1 -14.09 -6.68 3.21
C GLY A 1 -13.63 -8.00 3.78
N ARG A 2 -14.15 -9.13 3.28
CA ARG A 2 -13.80 -10.47 3.79
C ARG A 2 -12.73 -11.13 2.92
N TYR A 3 -11.48 -10.76 3.15
CA TYR A 3 -10.32 -11.33 2.47
C TYR A 3 -9.10 -11.24 3.40
N ALA A 4 -8.04 -12.01 3.12
CA ALA A 4 -6.82 -11.94 3.92
C ALA A 4 -6.00 -10.72 3.52
N ALA A 5 -5.63 -9.88 4.49
CA ALA A 5 -4.75 -8.73 4.30
C ALA A 5 -3.54 -8.91 5.20
N VAL A 6 -2.34 -8.77 4.64
CA VAL A 6 -1.10 -8.93 5.41
C VAL A 6 -0.18 -7.76 5.12
N SER A 7 0.41 -7.19 6.16
CA SER A 7 1.34 -6.06 6.06
C SER A 7 2.74 -6.42 6.55
N ILE A 8 3.73 -5.76 5.96
CA ILE A 8 5.15 -5.89 6.32
C ILE A 8 5.87 -4.57 6.08
N GLY A 9 6.90 -4.29 6.88
CA GLY A 9 7.67 -3.05 6.87
C GLY A 9 7.59 -2.32 8.21
N ILE A 10 8.02 -1.07 8.21
CA ILE A 10 8.13 -0.23 9.41
C ILE A 10 6.78 0.45 9.65
N SER A 11 6.30 0.40 10.90
CA SER A 11 5.02 0.97 11.30
C SER A 11 5.11 1.59 12.69
N PHE A 12 4.24 2.55 12.96
CA PHE A 12 3.97 3.05 14.30
C PHE A 12 2.50 3.38 14.48
N GLY A 13 1.90 2.85 15.55
CA GLY A 13 0.47 2.97 15.86
C GLY A 13 -0.09 1.65 16.37
N GLY A 14 -1.43 1.56 16.49
CA GLY A 14 -2.10 0.29 16.80
C GLY A 14 -1.71 -0.35 18.15
N GLY A 15 -1.21 0.45 19.11
CA GLY A 15 -0.75 -0.02 20.42
C GLY A 15 0.76 -0.22 20.53
N GLN A 16 1.53 -0.05 19.45
CA GLN A 16 3.00 0.01 19.51
C GLN A 16 3.45 1.21 20.36
N THR A 17 4.50 1.02 21.17
CA THR A 17 5.07 2.09 22.02
C THR A 17 6.19 2.89 21.35
N HIS A 18 6.76 2.36 20.28
CA HIS A 18 7.78 3.00 19.44
C HIS A 18 7.70 2.40 18.01
N PRO A 19 8.26 3.08 16.99
CA PRO A 19 8.36 2.55 15.63
C PRO A 19 9.08 1.20 15.58
N GLN A 20 8.53 0.24 14.83
CA GLN A 20 9.12 -1.09 14.71
C GLN A 20 8.67 -1.76 13.40
N ASN A 21 9.39 -2.82 12.99
CA ASN A 21 8.95 -3.69 11.92
C ASN A 21 7.69 -4.48 12.33
N LEU A 22 6.73 -4.61 11.42
CA LEU A 22 5.53 -5.41 11.64
C LEU A 22 5.88 -6.91 11.77
N HIS A 23 5.34 -7.54 12.80
CA HIS A 23 5.53 -8.97 13.07
C HIS A 23 4.41 -9.81 12.45
N ASN A 24 4.79 -10.89 11.76
CA ASN A 24 3.90 -11.86 11.15
C ASN A 24 4.15 -13.26 11.73
N ASN A 25 3.13 -14.13 11.67
CA ASN A 25 3.32 -15.55 12.01
C ASN A 25 4.25 -16.23 10.99
N CYS A 26 4.80 -17.39 11.34
CA CYS A 26 5.80 -18.09 10.52
C CYS A 26 5.33 -18.37 9.08
N THR A 27 4.07 -18.76 8.90
CA THR A 27 3.49 -19.04 7.57
C THR A 27 3.42 -17.78 6.71
N ASN A 28 2.93 -16.67 7.27
CA ASN A 28 2.84 -15.40 6.57
C ASN A 28 4.23 -14.85 6.25
N THR A 29 5.19 -14.93 7.18
CA THR A 29 6.57 -14.48 6.96
C THR A 29 7.19 -15.19 5.76
N GLN A 30 7.05 -16.51 5.65
CA GLN A 30 7.57 -17.26 4.49
C GLN A 30 6.99 -16.78 3.16
N VAL A 31 5.67 -16.52 3.12
CA VAL A 31 5.01 -16.02 1.91
C VAL A 31 5.47 -14.59 1.59
N LEU A 32 5.57 -13.73 2.60
CA LEU A 32 6.03 -12.35 2.43
C LEU A 32 7.47 -12.31 1.95
N ASP A 33 8.37 -13.14 2.49
CA ASP A 33 9.76 -13.22 2.05
C ASP A 33 9.87 -13.62 0.57
N ILE A 34 9.08 -14.58 0.11
CA ILE A 34 9.02 -14.96 -1.31
C ILE A 34 8.56 -13.79 -2.18
N LEU A 35 7.53 -13.06 -1.73
CA LEU A 35 6.98 -11.92 -2.47
C LEU A 35 7.94 -10.73 -2.49
N LEU A 36 8.60 -10.41 -1.37
CA LEU A 36 9.57 -9.32 -1.26
C LEU A 36 10.84 -9.60 -2.10
N ASN A 37 11.24 -10.86 -2.23
CA ASN A 37 12.36 -11.27 -3.09
C ASN A 37 11.95 -11.50 -4.56
N CYS A 38 10.66 -11.37 -4.89
CA CYS A 38 10.20 -11.47 -6.27
C CYS A 38 10.48 -10.16 -7.01
N ILE A 39 11.22 -10.26 -8.13
CA ILE A 39 11.59 -9.11 -8.97
C ILE A 39 10.38 -8.25 -9.39
N LEU A 40 9.21 -8.86 -9.57
CA LEU A 40 8.00 -8.12 -9.96
C LEU A 40 7.54 -7.15 -8.87
N PHE A 41 7.63 -7.53 -7.59
CA PHE A 41 7.27 -6.65 -6.49
C PHE A 41 8.33 -5.59 -6.26
N THR A 42 9.61 -5.91 -6.40
CA THR A 42 10.69 -4.91 -6.41
C THR A 42 10.46 -3.86 -7.50
N CYS A 43 10.06 -4.27 -8.71
CA CYS A 43 9.73 -3.37 -9.81
C CYS A 43 8.51 -2.50 -9.49
N LEU A 44 7.42 -3.06 -8.95
CA LEU A 44 6.23 -2.29 -8.56
C LEU A 44 6.56 -1.26 -7.48
N ALA A 45 7.38 -1.65 -6.50
CA ALA A 45 7.77 -0.77 -5.40
C ALA A 45 8.64 0.39 -5.91
N THR A 46 9.65 0.06 -6.71
CA THR A 46 10.53 1.05 -7.33
C THR A 46 9.75 2.00 -8.25
N PHE A 47 8.88 1.45 -9.11
CA PHE A 47 8.03 2.25 -10.01
C PHE A 47 7.19 3.27 -9.23
N SER A 48 6.53 2.80 -8.17
CA SER A 48 5.68 3.66 -7.34
C SER A 48 6.46 4.77 -6.64
N SER A 49 7.65 4.45 -6.13
CA SER A 49 8.59 5.41 -5.54
C SER A 49 9.00 6.49 -6.56
N LEU A 50 9.34 6.09 -7.78
CA LEU A 50 9.72 7.02 -8.85
C LEU A 50 8.55 7.90 -9.33
N VAL A 51 7.36 7.34 -9.47
CA VAL A 51 6.14 8.11 -9.80
C VAL A 51 5.89 9.16 -8.71
N PHE A 52 6.03 8.79 -7.44
CA PHE A 52 5.87 9.74 -6.34
C PHE A 52 6.91 10.88 -6.41
N ALA A 53 8.19 10.54 -6.56
CA ALA A 53 9.26 11.53 -6.71
C ALA A 53 9.04 12.48 -7.90
N THR A 54 8.43 11.99 -8.97
CA THR A 54 8.18 12.76 -10.20
C THR A 54 7.03 13.75 -10.03
N TRP A 55 5.91 13.31 -9.44
CA TRP A 55 4.68 14.09 -9.41
C TRP A 55 4.49 14.93 -8.14
N ALA A 56 5.17 14.59 -7.05
CA ALA A 56 5.14 15.34 -5.79
C ALA A 56 6.52 15.37 -5.10
N PRO A 57 7.54 15.98 -5.75
CA PRO A 57 8.93 15.92 -5.28
C PRO A 57 9.15 16.47 -3.87
N ASN A 58 8.46 17.55 -3.48
CA ASN A 58 8.58 18.12 -2.14
C ASN A 58 8.04 17.17 -1.07
N LEU A 59 6.93 16.49 -1.35
CA LEU A 59 6.34 15.52 -0.44
C LEU A 59 7.17 14.23 -0.40
N PHE A 60 7.72 13.80 -1.53
CA PHE A 60 8.70 12.71 -1.57
C PHE A 60 9.93 13.04 -0.72
N HIS A 61 10.48 14.25 -0.83
CA HIS A 61 11.60 14.69 -0.01
C HIS A 61 11.25 14.71 1.49
N TYR A 62 10.03 15.15 1.84
CA TYR A 62 9.52 15.05 3.20
C TYR A 62 9.54 13.61 3.71
N TYR A 63 9.03 12.64 2.93
CA TYR A 63 9.12 11.21 3.29
C TYR A 63 10.57 10.75 3.46
N ALA A 64 11.45 11.12 2.53
CA ALA A 64 12.85 10.69 2.53
C ALA A 64 13.59 11.20 3.76
N MET A 65 13.36 12.45 4.16
CA MET A 65 14.01 13.08 5.30
C MET A 65 13.66 12.38 6.61
N TYR A 66 12.37 12.16 6.87
CA TYR A 66 11.91 11.51 8.10
C TYR A 66 12.24 10.02 8.13
N LEU A 67 12.15 9.33 7.00
CA LEU A 67 12.56 7.92 6.92
C LEU A 67 14.07 7.76 7.16
N CYS A 68 14.89 8.65 6.61
CA CYS A 68 16.33 8.66 6.86
C CYS A 68 16.64 8.90 8.34
N ASP A 69 16.02 9.93 8.93
CA ASP A 69 16.19 10.26 10.35
C ASP A 69 15.80 9.08 11.25
N LEU A 70 14.67 8.43 10.96
CA LEU A 70 14.20 7.25 11.68
C LEU A 70 15.22 6.09 11.62
N LEU A 71 15.74 5.78 10.43
CA LEU A 71 16.72 4.70 10.24
C LEU A 71 18.09 5.00 10.87
N LEU A 72 18.45 6.29 11.01
CA LEU A 72 19.66 6.70 11.73
C LEU A 72 19.52 6.55 13.24
N HIS A 73 18.32 6.78 13.78
CA HIS A 73 18.03 6.67 15.20
C HIS A 73 17.81 5.23 15.68
N ASP A 74 17.29 4.36 14.81
CA ASP A 74 17.06 2.95 15.13
C ASP A 74 17.57 2.01 14.03
N ILE A 75 18.78 1.50 14.24
CA ILE A 75 19.46 0.56 13.33
C ILE A 75 18.79 -0.82 13.26
N SER A 76 17.83 -1.12 14.14
CA SER A 76 17.09 -2.39 14.10
C SER A 76 15.98 -2.40 13.05
N LEU A 77 15.60 -1.22 12.55
CA LEU A 77 14.56 -1.07 11.55
C LEU A 77 15.05 -1.49 10.16
N VAL A 78 14.27 -2.36 9.51
CA VAL A 78 14.60 -2.90 8.20
C VAL A 78 13.57 -2.43 7.17
N MET A 79 14.07 -1.79 6.11
CA MET A 79 13.29 -1.43 4.93
C MET A 79 12.96 -2.67 4.10
N ASN A 80 11.76 -2.74 3.55
CA ASN A 80 11.39 -3.82 2.61
C ASN A 80 12.28 -3.80 1.34
N TRP A 81 12.51 -2.59 0.79
CA TRP A 81 13.42 -2.37 -0.33
C TRP A 81 14.08 -0.99 -0.21
N THR A 82 15.37 -0.91 -0.50
CA THR A 82 16.11 0.36 -0.53
C THR A 82 15.66 1.31 -1.65
N SER A 83 14.98 0.79 -2.68
CA SER A 83 14.44 1.57 -3.80
C SER A 83 13.01 2.09 -3.57
N CYS A 84 12.40 1.77 -2.43
CA CYS A 84 11.04 2.18 -2.10
C CYS A 84 11.02 3.24 -1.00
N ILE A 85 10.28 4.34 -1.22
CA ILE A 85 10.13 5.42 -0.24
C ILE A 85 9.09 5.15 0.85
N PHE A 86 8.21 4.18 0.63
CA PHE A 86 7.16 3.82 1.57
C PHE A 86 7.70 2.88 2.65
N ALA A 87 7.38 3.17 3.91
CA ALA A 87 7.89 2.43 5.06
C ALA A 87 7.29 1.01 5.16
N ALA A 88 6.05 0.83 4.69
CA ALA A 88 5.33 -0.43 4.75
C ALA A 88 4.54 -0.73 3.48
N VAL A 89 4.19 -2.00 3.33
CA VAL A 89 3.30 -2.49 2.27
C VAL A 89 2.19 -3.36 2.83
N MET A 90 1.09 -3.45 2.11
CA MET A 90 -0.02 -4.36 2.39
C MET A 90 -0.37 -5.16 1.14
N LEU A 91 -0.46 -6.46 1.30
CA LEU A 91 -0.98 -7.36 0.28
C LEU A 91 -2.42 -7.74 0.66
N ASN A 92 -3.36 -7.32 -0.17
CA ASN A 92 -4.73 -7.79 -0.10
C ASN A 92 -4.84 -9.03 -0.99
N PHE A 93 -4.90 -10.19 -0.33
CA PHE A 93 -5.02 -11.47 -0.99
C PHE A 93 -6.47 -11.69 -1.45
N GLY A 94 -6.60 -12.28 -2.63
CA GLY A 94 -7.88 -12.59 -3.25
C GLY A 94 -8.38 -13.99 -2.87
N PRO A 95 -9.19 -14.64 -3.72
CA PRO A 95 -9.43 -14.25 -5.12
C PRO A 95 -10.38 -13.07 -5.29
N GLN A 96 -11.14 -12.66 -4.28
CA GLN A 96 -12.13 -11.58 -4.39
C GLN A 96 -11.86 -10.45 -3.39
N THR A 97 -10.84 -9.65 -3.67
CA THR A 97 -10.54 -8.46 -2.86
C THR A 97 -11.58 -7.38 -3.12
N CYS A 98 -12.53 -7.22 -2.17
CA CYS A 98 -13.53 -6.16 -2.16
C CYS A 98 -13.49 -5.44 -0.82
N THR A 99 -13.20 -4.15 -0.85
CA THR A 99 -13.16 -3.28 0.34
C THR A 99 -14.52 -2.70 0.62
N PHE A 100 -14.80 -2.44 1.90
CA PHE A 100 -15.95 -1.60 2.27
C PHE A 100 -15.54 -0.14 2.16
N HIS A 101 -16.51 0.76 2.24
CA HIS A 101 -16.24 2.20 2.33
C HIS A 101 -15.41 2.51 3.60
N HIS A 102 -14.20 3.04 3.42
CA HIS A 102 -13.27 3.34 4.51
C HIS A 102 -12.25 4.43 4.12
N THR A 103 -11.44 4.84 5.10
CA THR A 103 -10.16 5.55 4.92
C THR A 103 -9.06 4.74 5.59
N ASP A 104 -7.82 4.98 5.18
CA ASP A 104 -6.64 4.46 5.88
C ASP A 104 -6.12 5.51 6.86
N SER A 105 -6.96 5.87 7.83
CA SER A 105 -6.78 7.07 8.68
C SER A 105 -5.50 7.11 9.52
N ALA A 106 -4.79 5.98 9.63
CA ALA A 106 -3.52 5.90 10.35
C ALA A 106 -2.30 6.30 9.50
N ASN A 107 -2.47 6.43 8.17
CA ASN A 107 -1.45 6.95 7.27
C ASN A 107 -1.28 8.47 7.45
N LEU A 108 -0.16 9.02 6.97
CA LEU A 108 0.07 10.46 6.97
C LEU A 108 -1.09 11.20 6.24
N PRO A 109 -1.81 12.13 6.88
CA PRO A 109 -3.04 12.72 6.30
C PRO A 109 -2.88 13.37 4.92
N PHE A 110 -1.83 14.17 4.74
CA PHE A 110 -1.51 14.80 3.46
C PHE A 110 -0.56 13.95 2.60
N GLY A 111 -0.16 12.79 3.12
CA GLY A 111 0.72 11.85 2.47
C GLY A 111 0.04 11.10 1.34
N TRP A 112 0.81 10.61 0.37
CA TRP A 112 0.30 9.73 -0.67
C TRP A 112 0.57 8.27 -0.29
N CYS A 113 -0.31 7.40 -0.76
CA CYS A 113 -0.16 5.95 -0.72
C CYS A 113 -0.41 5.42 -2.12
N THR A 114 0.12 4.23 -2.43
CA THR A 114 -0.08 3.61 -3.74
C THR A 114 -1.01 2.44 -3.62
N ILE A 115 -1.88 2.26 -4.61
CA ILE A 115 -2.62 1.01 -4.83
C ILE A 115 -2.27 0.50 -6.21
N THR A 116 -1.83 -0.74 -6.32
CA THR A 116 -1.70 -1.47 -7.59
C THR A 116 -2.77 -2.56 -7.63
N ALA A 117 -3.66 -2.50 -8.62
CA ALA A 117 -4.62 -3.58 -8.88
C ALA A 117 -3.90 -4.76 -9.53
N LEU A 118 -4.20 -5.97 -9.08
CA LEU A 118 -3.61 -7.22 -9.56
C LEU A 118 -4.71 -8.26 -9.82
N GLY A 119 -4.37 -9.28 -10.61
CA GLY A 119 -5.29 -10.36 -10.95
C GLY A 119 -5.79 -10.29 -12.39
N ARG A 120 -6.99 -10.81 -12.62
CA ARG A 120 -7.65 -10.90 -13.93
C ARG A 120 -9.14 -10.68 -13.74
N PHE A 121 -9.60 -9.52 -14.18
CA PHE A 121 -10.99 -9.07 -14.19
C PHE A 121 -11.15 -8.04 -15.32
N ASP A 122 -12.38 -7.78 -15.73
CA ASP A 122 -12.71 -6.76 -16.72
C ASP A 122 -13.00 -5.42 -16.02
N PRO A 123 -12.10 -4.42 -16.12
CA PRO A 123 -12.25 -3.16 -15.41
C PRO A 123 -13.40 -2.29 -15.93
N GLN A 124 -13.99 -2.60 -17.08
CA GLN A 124 -15.19 -1.90 -17.55
C GLN A 124 -16.44 -2.32 -16.79
N PHE A 125 -16.47 -3.55 -16.27
CA PHE A 125 -17.64 -4.13 -15.63
C PHE A 125 -17.46 -4.41 -14.15
N SER A 126 -16.22 -4.50 -13.66
CA SER A 126 -15.96 -4.90 -12.28
C SER A 126 -14.64 -4.35 -11.71
N GLY A 127 -14.50 -4.40 -10.39
CA GLY A 127 -13.27 -4.01 -9.71
C GLY A 127 -12.94 -2.51 -9.77
N HIS A 128 -13.91 -1.66 -10.08
CA HIS A 128 -13.79 -0.20 -10.12
C HIS A 128 -13.28 0.36 -8.79
N LEU A 129 -12.48 1.41 -8.85
CA LEU A 129 -12.12 2.22 -7.69
C LEU A 129 -13.15 3.33 -7.49
N VAL A 130 -13.75 3.39 -6.31
CA VAL A 130 -14.73 4.42 -5.95
C VAL A 130 -14.07 5.41 -5.01
N LEU A 131 -14.04 6.69 -5.38
CA LEU A 131 -13.55 7.79 -4.54
C LEU A 131 -14.74 8.64 -4.09
N TRP A 132 -15.26 8.36 -2.91
CA TRP A 132 -16.55 8.86 -2.46
C TRP A 132 -16.57 10.38 -2.28
N ASP A 133 -15.49 10.95 -1.75
CA ASP A 133 -15.37 12.41 -1.53
C ASP A 133 -15.29 13.20 -2.83
N LEU A 134 -14.56 12.66 -3.80
CA LEU A 134 -14.36 13.30 -5.10
C LEU A 134 -15.51 13.02 -6.07
N LYS A 135 -16.32 11.99 -5.79
CA LYS A 135 -17.44 11.47 -6.58
C LYS A 135 -17.15 10.73 -7.91
N PRO A 136 -15.91 10.39 -8.34
CA PRO A 136 -15.71 9.52 -9.49
C PRO A 136 -15.81 8.03 -9.12
N VAL A 137 -16.22 7.25 -10.10
CA VAL A 137 -16.02 5.80 -10.18
C VAL A 137 -15.07 5.55 -11.34
N LEU A 138 -13.91 4.98 -11.06
CA LEU A 138 -12.84 4.81 -12.03
C LEU A 138 -12.75 3.36 -12.46
N ASP A 139 -12.72 3.12 -13.78
CA ASP A 139 -12.18 1.87 -14.32
C ASP A 139 -10.73 1.76 -13.83
N PHE A 140 -10.44 0.72 -13.06
CA PHE A 140 -9.14 0.52 -12.44
C PHE A 140 -8.54 -0.82 -12.91
N PRO A 141 -7.85 -0.83 -14.07
CA PRO A 141 -7.40 -2.06 -14.71
C PRO A 141 -6.44 -2.89 -13.85
N PRO A 142 -6.44 -4.23 -13.98
CA PRO A 142 -5.33 -5.03 -13.48
C PRO A 142 -4.00 -4.52 -14.04
N ARG A 143 -2.97 -4.48 -13.19
CA ARG A 143 -1.62 -3.94 -13.44
C ARG A 143 -1.54 -2.42 -13.54
N SER A 144 -2.62 -1.69 -13.24
CA SER A 144 -2.56 -0.24 -13.06
C SER A 144 -2.23 0.12 -11.62
N THR A 145 -1.61 1.29 -11.44
CA THR A 145 -1.24 1.84 -10.13
C THR A 145 -1.77 3.27 -10.02
N ILE A 146 -2.32 3.62 -8.86
CA ILE A 146 -2.76 4.97 -8.52
C ILE A 146 -2.08 5.44 -7.23
N LEU A 147 -1.76 6.73 -7.15
CA LEU A 147 -1.25 7.39 -5.95
C LEU A 147 -2.29 8.38 -5.47
N ILE A 148 -2.77 8.22 -4.23
CA ILE A 148 -3.78 9.10 -3.62
C ILE A 148 -3.59 9.21 -2.11
N PRO A 149 -4.07 10.29 -1.48
CA PRO A 149 -4.05 10.44 -0.03
C PRO A 149 -5.17 9.62 0.63
N LEU A 150 -4.92 8.31 0.81
CA LEU A 150 -5.89 7.34 1.36
C LEU A 150 -6.30 7.62 2.81
N ALA A 151 -5.50 8.38 3.55
CA ALA A 151 -5.81 8.76 4.93
C ALA A 151 -7.05 9.66 5.04
N ILE A 152 -7.30 10.50 4.03
CA ILE A 152 -8.36 11.50 4.03
C ILE A 152 -9.40 11.28 2.95
N LEU A 153 -9.09 10.49 1.90
CA LEU A 153 -10.04 10.15 0.84
C LEU A 153 -10.76 8.86 1.16
N ARG A 154 -12.08 8.96 1.37
CA ARG A 154 -12.96 7.82 1.52
C ARG A 154 -13.02 7.05 0.21
N HIS A 155 -12.69 5.78 0.28
CA HIS A 155 -12.56 4.94 -0.90
C HIS A 155 -13.06 3.51 -0.66
N SER A 156 -13.32 2.82 -1.76
CA SER A 156 -13.62 1.40 -1.81
C SER A 156 -13.39 0.87 -3.23
N ASN A 157 -13.56 -0.43 -3.44
CA ASN A 157 -13.62 -1.01 -4.77
C ASN A 157 -14.88 -1.85 -4.98
N THR A 158 -15.39 -1.91 -6.21
CA THR A 158 -16.58 -2.69 -6.53
C THR A 158 -16.27 -4.19 -6.56
N THR A 159 -17.33 -5.00 -6.43
CA THR A 159 -17.23 -6.46 -6.51
C THR A 159 -16.79 -6.91 -7.90
N ILE A 160 -16.19 -8.10 -7.97
CA ILE A 160 -15.88 -8.80 -9.21
C ILE A 160 -16.79 -10.01 -9.43
N SER A 161 -16.87 -10.50 -10.67
CA SER A 161 -17.57 -11.73 -11.00
C SER A 161 -16.95 -12.95 -10.29
N ARG A 162 -17.73 -14.02 -10.11
CA ARG A 162 -17.29 -15.26 -9.44
C ARG A 162 -16.12 -15.95 -10.13
N SER A 163 -15.99 -15.79 -11.45
CA SER A 163 -14.90 -16.35 -12.24
C SER A 163 -13.65 -15.47 -12.28
N GLU A 164 -13.76 -14.22 -11.84
CA GLU A 164 -12.68 -13.24 -11.87
C GLU A 164 -11.82 -13.32 -10.61
N ARG A 165 -10.62 -12.73 -10.68
CA ARG A 165 -9.71 -12.63 -9.54
C ARG A 165 -9.19 -11.21 -9.39
N HIS A 166 -9.28 -10.67 -8.18
CA HIS A 166 -8.74 -9.38 -7.80
C HIS A 166 -7.89 -9.52 -6.54
N TYR A 167 -6.69 -8.97 -6.63
CA TYR A 167 -5.72 -8.80 -5.56
C TYR A 167 -5.28 -7.34 -5.59
N SER A 168 -4.74 -6.81 -4.51
CA SER A 168 -4.09 -5.50 -4.58
C SER A 168 -2.83 -5.46 -3.74
N PHE A 169 -1.87 -4.68 -4.23
CA PHE A 169 -0.63 -4.37 -3.53
C PHE A 169 -0.65 -2.89 -3.18
N MET A 170 -0.51 -2.58 -1.89
CA MET A 170 -0.52 -1.21 -1.40
C MET A 170 0.81 -0.88 -0.76
N GLN A 171 1.23 0.38 -0.87
CA GLN A 171 2.44 0.91 -0.24
C GLN A 171 2.09 2.20 0.45
N TYR A 172 2.52 2.35 1.69
CA TYR A 172 2.07 3.40 2.57
C TYR A 172 3.13 3.70 3.65
N THR A 173 2.96 4.84 4.31
CA THR A 173 3.74 5.23 5.49
C THR A 173 2.77 5.72 6.54
N MET A 174 2.85 5.14 7.73
CA MET A 174 2.03 5.52 8.88
C MET A 174 2.36 6.95 9.32
N GLY A 175 1.34 7.72 9.69
CA GLY A 175 1.51 9.12 10.10
C GLY A 175 2.37 9.28 11.34
N GLY A 176 2.39 8.28 12.24
CA GLY A 176 3.22 8.31 13.44
C GLY A 176 4.74 8.19 13.18
N LEU A 177 5.16 7.91 11.95
CA LEU A 177 6.59 7.85 11.60
C LEU A 177 7.18 9.23 11.26
N PHE A 178 6.39 10.30 11.35
CA PHE A 178 6.76 11.70 11.14
C PHE A 178 6.64 12.49 12.45
#